data_AF-A0A7C7FWK7-F1
#
_entry.id   AF-A0A7C7FWK7-F1
#
_cell.length_a   1.000
_cell.length_b   1.000
_cell.length_c   1.000
_cell.angle_alpha   90.00
_cell.angle_beta   90.00
_cell.angle_gamma   90.00
#
_symmetry.space_group_name_H-M   'P 1'
#
loop_
_entity.id
_entity.type
_entity.pdbx_description
1 polymer ?
#
loop_
_entity_poly.entity_id
_entity_poly.type
_entity_poly.pdbx_seq_one_letter_code
_entity_poly.pdbx_strand_id
1 'polypeptide(L)'
;MLKNYRTLSATQDWDSTAQTIITQLPRDFLAQRYYIDMNSSGIVAAGTVTPIVDGGLKMITNIKVVAVGEGSSRTIFECNGTDLYHMNLFDYGAPVSPITFPLTTGSGQLHMNFCIDFRCNKLDPDDYSVALPTYLLSSLQLEITYALPSTTNYGSNPPTTFATNVTTRITCVEGIPEAGEDFSSNPLMTVLSKTLTADSSSGALESFDTFFQV
;
A
#
# COMPACT_ATOMS: atom_id res chain seq x y z
N MET A 1 15.05 -2.01 13.63
CA MET A 1 14.92 -3.02 12.55
C MET A 1 13.44 -3.37 12.50
N LEU A 2 12.76 -3.23 11.36
CA LEU A 2 11.36 -3.64 11.22
C LEU A 2 11.28 -5.15 11.50
N LYS A 3 10.50 -5.56 12.50
CA LYS A 3 10.18 -6.97 12.73
C LYS A 3 9.13 -7.38 11.69
N ASN A 4 9.19 -8.63 11.21
CA ASN A 4 8.22 -9.28 10.31
C ASN A 4 7.68 -8.41 9.16
N TYR A 5 8.50 -8.22 8.14
CA TYR A 5 8.09 -7.64 6.87
C TYR A 5 8.31 -8.63 5.72
N ARG A 6 7.46 -8.52 4.69
CA ARG A 6 7.57 -9.28 3.44
C ARG A 6 7.50 -8.34 2.26
N THR A 7 8.55 -8.30 1.46
CA THR A 7 8.48 -7.68 0.13
C THR A 7 7.93 -8.70 -0.86
N LEU A 8 6.90 -8.32 -1.60
CA LEU A 8 6.29 -9.17 -2.61
C LEU A 8 7.26 -9.38 -3.78
N SER A 9 7.26 -10.58 -4.35
CA SER A 9 7.99 -10.87 -5.59
C SER A 9 7.31 -10.25 -6.80
N ALA A 10 5.97 -10.19 -6.78
CA ALA A 10 5.18 -9.49 -7.78
C ALA A 10 5.39 -7.97 -7.64
N THR A 11 5.65 -7.34 -8.78
CA THR A 11 5.77 -5.88 -8.91
C THR A 11 4.64 -5.35 -9.79
N GLN A 12 4.35 -4.06 -9.69
CA GLN A 12 3.60 -3.35 -10.73
C GLN A 12 4.59 -2.73 -11.70
N ASP A 13 4.28 -2.72 -12.99
CA ASP A 13 5.12 -2.08 -14.01
C ASP A 13 4.28 -1.05 -14.77
N TRP A 14 4.53 0.22 -14.50
CA TRP A 14 3.88 1.32 -15.18
C TRP A 14 4.73 1.82 -16.35
N ASP A 15 4.15 1.76 -17.54
CA ASP A 15 4.82 1.95 -18.83
C ASP A 15 4.63 3.35 -19.44
N SER A 16 4.30 4.34 -18.62
CA SER A 16 3.88 5.70 -18.99
C SER A 16 2.48 5.86 -19.59
N THR A 17 1.68 4.79 -19.74
CA THR A 17 0.28 4.93 -20.18
C THR A 17 -0.69 5.17 -19.02
N ALA A 18 -1.91 5.63 -19.32
CA ALA A 18 -2.96 5.71 -18.30
C ALA A 18 -3.51 4.31 -18.02
N GLN A 19 -3.35 3.81 -16.80
CA GLN A 19 -3.73 2.45 -16.43
C GLN A 19 -3.98 2.32 -14.93
N THR A 20 -4.83 1.34 -14.55
CA THR A 20 -4.94 0.88 -13.16
C THR A 20 -4.28 -0.47 -13.05
N ILE A 21 -3.29 -0.59 -12.17
CA ILE A 21 -2.61 -1.86 -11.89
C ILE A 21 -3.07 -2.37 -10.53
N ILE A 22 -3.46 -3.64 -10.50
CA ILE A 22 -3.99 -4.32 -9.32
C ILE A 22 -2.98 -5.36 -8.85
N THR A 23 -2.59 -5.30 -7.58
CA THR A 23 -1.75 -6.31 -6.93
C THR A 23 -2.55 -7.02 -5.85
N GLN A 24 -2.60 -8.35 -5.92
CA GLN A 24 -3.16 -9.16 -4.84
C GLN A 24 -2.20 -9.12 -3.65
N LEU A 25 -2.69 -8.65 -2.51
CA LEU A 25 -1.93 -8.63 -1.28
C LEU A 25 -2.09 -9.99 -0.55
N PRO A 26 -1.08 -10.45 0.20
CA PRO A 26 -1.20 -11.64 1.01
C PRO A 26 -2.31 -11.49 2.04
N ARG A 27 -2.90 -12.62 2.45
CA ARG A 27 -4.00 -12.69 3.42
C ARG A 27 -3.65 -13.56 4.63
N ASP A 28 -2.37 -13.69 4.93
CA ASP A 28 -1.82 -14.60 5.94
C ASP A 28 -1.25 -13.87 7.17
N PHE A 29 -1.59 -12.58 7.36
CA PHE A 29 -0.97 -11.74 8.39
C PHE A 29 -1.88 -10.63 8.93
N LEU A 30 -1.51 -10.00 10.04
CA LEU A 30 -2.14 -8.76 10.52
C LEU A 30 -1.50 -7.56 9.83
N ALA A 31 -2.17 -6.92 8.86
CA ALA A 31 -1.56 -5.83 8.11
C ALA A 31 -1.54 -4.53 8.91
N GLN A 32 -0.33 -4.03 9.17
CA GLN A 32 -0.11 -2.77 9.89
C GLN A 32 0.29 -1.64 8.92
N ARG A 33 1.20 -1.93 7.98
CA ARG A 33 1.69 -0.96 6.98
C ARG A 33 1.91 -1.60 5.62
N TYR A 34 1.78 -0.78 4.58
CA TYR A 34 2.25 -1.07 3.24
C TYR A 34 3.23 0.00 2.77
N TYR A 35 4.46 -0.39 2.49
CA TYR A 35 5.41 0.45 1.78
C TYR A 35 5.30 0.22 0.28
N ILE A 36 5.21 1.32 -0.45
CA ILE A 36 5.11 1.34 -1.91
C ILE A 36 6.35 2.07 -2.41
N ASP A 37 7.25 1.34 -3.07
CA ASP A 37 8.54 1.84 -3.57
C ASP A 37 8.53 1.83 -5.09
N MET A 38 8.42 3.01 -5.71
CA MET A 38 8.34 3.19 -7.16
C MET A 38 9.68 3.66 -7.69
N ASN A 39 10.29 2.88 -8.58
CA ASN A 39 11.62 3.19 -9.10
C ASN A 39 11.71 2.96 -10.61
N SER A 40 12.40 3.87 -11.31
CA SER A 40 12.87 3.66 -12.67
C SER A 40 14.20 4.37 -12.89
N SER A 41 15.14 3.69 -13.53
CA SER A 41 16.43 4.26 -13.95
C SER A 41 16.39 4.90 -15.34
N GLY A 42 15.28 4.81 -16.06
CA GLY A 42 15.21 5.07 -17.51
C GLY A 42 14.14 6.08 -17.93
N ILE A 43 13.67 6.93 -17.02
CA ILE A 43 12.74 8.00 -17.40
C ILE A 43 13.55 9.21 -17.85
N VAL A 44 13.16 9.75 -19.01
CA VAL A 44 13.74 10.95 -19.60
C VAL A 44 12.62 11.86 -20.05
N ALA A 45 12.77 13.15 -19.78
CA ALA A 45 11.86 14.13 -20.34
C ALA A 45 12.11 14.29 -21.84
N ALA A 46 11.09 14.70 -22.59
CA ALA A 46 11.23 14.97 -24.03
C ALA A 46 12.09 16.23 -24.32
N GLY A 47 12.37 17.03 -23.29
CA GLY A 47 13.11 18.28 -23.33
C GLY A 47 13.44 18.76 -21.92
N THR A 48 13.97 19.97 -21.78
CA THR A 48 14.07 20.63 -20.46
C THR A 48 12.67 20.87 -19.90
N VAL A 49 12.46 20.51 -18.64
CA VAL A 49 11.16 20.57 -17.96
C VAL A 49 11.08 21.83 -17.11
N THR A 50 9.99 22.57 -17.26
CA THR A 50 9.49 23.52 -16.27
C THR A 50 8.48 22.75 -15.41
N PRO A 51 8.88 22.30 -14.20
CA PRO A 51 8.01 21.45 -13.39
C PRO A 51 6.84 22.26 -12.85
N ILE A 52 5.71 21.57 -12.68
CA ILE A 52 4.61 22.08 -11.87
C ILE A 52 4.77 21.59 -10.42
N VAL A 53 4.07 22.25 -9.49
CA VAL A 53 3.97 21.79 -8.11
C VAL A 53 3.40 20.37 -8.08
N ASP A 54 4.06 19.48 -7.35
CA ASP A 54 3.75 18.06 -7.21
C ASP A 54 3.72 17.29 -8.55
N GLY A 55 4.50 17.78 -9.53
CA GLY A 55 4.77 17.05 -10.76
C GLY A 55 5.34 15.67 -10.44
N GLY A 56 4.82 14.63 -11.11
CA GLY A 56 5.14 13.24 -10.78
C GLY A 56 4.14 12.61 -9.81
N LEU A 57 3.88 13.24 -8.66
CA LEU A 57 2.86 12.77 -7.71
C LEU A 57 1.45 12.82 -8.30
N LYS A 58 1.15 13.89 -9.05
CA LYS A 58 -0.12 14.07 -9.78
C LYS A 58 -0.34 13.04 -10.89
N MET A 59 0.69 12.27 -11.27
CA MET A 59 0.51 11.15 -12.20
C MET A 59 -0.09 9.93 -11.51
N ILE A 60 -0.05 9.86 -10.17
CA ILE A 60 -0.70 8.81 -9.38
C ILE A 60 -2.05 9.37 -8.93
N THR A 61 -3.08 9.10 -9.71
CA THR A 61 -4.41 9.70 -9.50
C THR A 61 -5.19 9.02 -8.40
N ASN A 62 -4.89 7.75 -8.11
CA ASN A 62 -5.54 7.03 -7.02
C ASN A 62 -4.66 5.87 -6.49
N ILE A 63 -4.70 5.66 -5.18
CA ILE A 63 -4.09 4.54 -4.46
C ILE A 63 -5.17 4.00 -3.53
N LYS A 64 -5.54 2.73 -3.73
CA LYS A 64 -6.62 2.07 -2.99
C LYS A 64 -6.17 0.78 -2.35
N VAL A 65 -6.67 0.51 -1.15
CA VAL A 65 -6.70 -0.84 -0.61
C VAL A 65 -8.16 -1.29 -0.57
N VAL A 66 -8.47 -2.33 -1.35
CA VAL A 66 -9.81 -2.90 -1.47
C VAL A 66 -9.82 -4.27 -0.81
N ALA A 67 -10.71 -4.44 0.16
CA ALA A 67 -10.89 -5.65 0.93
C ALA A 67 -12.27 -6.24 0.67
N VAL A 68 -12.35 -7.55 0.43
CA VAL A 68 -13.61 -8.27 0.26
C VAL A 68 -13.77 -9.25 1.41
N GLY A 69 -14.85 -9.10 2.18
CA GLY A 69 -15.23 -10.02 3.25
C GLY A 69 -16.32 -11.02 2.81
N GLU A 70 -16.96 -11.66 3.78
CA GLU A 70 -18.11 -12.55 3.55
C GLU A 70 -19.37 -11.72 3.26
N GLY A 71 -19.47 -11.17 2.04
CA GLY A 71 -20.70 -10.55 1.55
C GLY A 71 -20.61 -9.09 1.10
N SER A 72 -19.45 -8.42 1.23
CA SER A 72 -19.26 -7.10 0.63
C SER A 72 -17.79 -6.77 0.32
N SER A 73 -17.59 -5.93 -0.69
CA SER A 73 -16.32 -5.28 -0.98
C SER A 73 -16.31 -3.88 -0.36
N ARG A 74 -15.19 -3.49 0.24
CA ARG A 74 -14.97 -2.16 0.82
C ARG A 74 -13.60 -1.63 0.45
N THR A 75 -13.54 -0.37 0.06
CA THR A 75 -12.30 0.40 0.03
C THR A 75 -11.98 0.82 1.46
N ILE A 76 -10.89 0.31 2.02
CA ILE A 76 -10.46 0.60 3.40
C ILE A 76 -9.40 1.69 3.47
N PHE A 77 -8.82 2.05 2.33
CA PHE A 77 -7.92 3.18 2.16
C PHE A 77 -8.06 3.72 0.74
N GLU A 78 -8.17 5.04 0.59
CA GLU A 78 -8.21 5.73 -0.70
C GLU A 78 -7.61 7.13 -0.58
N CYS A 79 -6.64 7.45 -1.44
CA CYS A 79 -6.12 8.80 -1.63
C CYS A 79 -5.39 8.90 -2.98
N ASN A 80 -5.05 10.11 -3.42
CA ASN A 80 -4.14 10.30 -4.55
C ASN A 80 -2.67 10.37 -4.08
N GLY A 81 -1.73 10.32 -5.01
CA GLY A 81 -0.29 10.34 -4.69
C GLY A 81 0.17 11.62 -3.98
N THR A 82 -0.40 12.78 -4.33
CA THR A 82 -0.08 14.06 -3.68
C THR A 82 -0.48 14.08 -2.22
N ASP A 83 -1.69 13.60 -1.91
CA ASP A 83 -2.21 13.58 -0.55
C ASP A 83 -1.43 12.57 0.31
N LEU A 84 -1.14 11.38 -0.21
CA LEU A 84 -0.34 10.40 0.53
C LEU A 84 1.07 10.90 0.84
N TYR A 85 1.69 11.59 -0.13
CA TYR A 85 2.98 12.20 0.10
C TYR A 85 2.95 13.21 1.24
N HIS A 86 1.97 14.12 1.23
CA HIS A 86 1.83 15.13 2.28
C HIS A 86 1.46 14.53 3.64
N MET A 87 0.61 13.50 3.67
CA MET A 87 0.33 12.74 4.89
C MET A 87 1.60 12.10 5.46
N ASN A 88 2.42 11.48 4.62
CA ASN A 88 3.68 10.89 5.06
C ASN A 88 4.69 11.95 5.54
N LEU A 89 4.79 13.08 4.84
CA LEU A 89 5.63 14.19 5.27
C LEU A 89 5.19 14.74 6.63
N PHE A 90 3.88 14.84 6.87
CA PHE A 90 3.33 15.27 8.15
C PHE A 90 3.60 14.27 9.27
N ASP A 91 3.29 12.99 9.04
CA ASP A 91 3.39 11.93 10.05
C ASP A 91 4.85 11.62 10.44
N TYR A 92 5.78 11.72 9.48
CA TYR A 92 7.17 11.29 9.66
C TYR A 92 8.19 12.42 9.59
N GLY A 93 7.78 13.66 9.32
CA GLY A 93 8.65 14.83 9.18
C GLY A 93 9.54 14.82 7.92
N ALA A 94 9.53 13.73 7.16
CA ALA A 94 10.19 13.55 5.88
C ALA A 94 9.50 12.41 5.13
N PRO A 95 9.48 12.41 3.78
CA PRO A 95 9.09 11.21 3.07
C PRO A 95 10.04 10.05 3.41
N VAL A 96 9.57 8.81 3.25
CA VAL A 96 10.40 7.62 3.48
C VAL A 96 11.66 7.61 2.60
N SER A 97 11.61 8.28 1.44
CA SER A 97 12.75 8.62 0.58
C SER A 97 12.48 9.95 -0.14
N PRO A 98 13.50 10.76 -0.48
CA PRO A 98 13.31 11.96 -1.29
C PRO A 98 12.66 11.64 -2.64
N ILE A 99 11.68 12.46 -3.05
CA ILE A 99 11.14 12.38 -4.41
C ILE A 99 12.21 12.87 -5.38
N THR A 100 12.54 12.01 -6.34
CA THR A 100 13.35 12.38 -7.49
C THR A 100 12.55 12.09 -8.75
N PHE A 101 12.43 13.06 -9.66
CA PHE A 101 11.87 12.82 -10.99
C PHE A 101 12.65 13.60 -12.06
N PRO A 102 12.73 13.09 -13.31
CA PRO A 102 13.59 13.68 -14.33
C PRO A 102 13.11 15.05 -14.84
N LEU A 103 13.99 16.04 -14.85
CA LEU A 103 13.70 17.39 -15.34
C LEU A 103 14.42 17.75 -16.65
N THR A 104 15.19 16.81 -17.20
CA THR A 104 16.01 17.04 -18.40
C THR A 104 15.95 15.84 -19.33
N THR A 105 16.60 15.96 -20.49
CA THR A 105 16.74 14.91 -21.48
C THR A 105 17.80 13.86 -21.12
N GLY A 106 18.61 14.09 -20.08
CA GLY A 106 19.54 13.08 -19.55
C GLY A 106 18.78 12.02 -18.74
N SER A 107 19.30 10.79 -18.68
CA SER A 107 18.68 9.74 -17.86
C SER A 107 18.63 10.17 -16.41
N GLY A 108 17.41 10.35 -15.88
CA GLY A 108 17.17 10.62 -14.47
C GLY A 108 16.56 9.39 -13.82
N GLN A 109 16.87 9.19 -12.53
CA GLN A 109 16.13 8.23 -11.73
C GLN A 109 14.79 8.86 -11.33
N LEU A 110 13.69 8.14 -11.60
CA LEU A 110 12.46 8.36 -10.87
C LEU A 110 12.49 7.49 -9.63
N HIS A 111 12.34 8.10 -8.45
CA HIS A 111 12.21 7.38 -7.19
C HIS A 111 11.17 8.07 -6.32
N MET A 112 10.12 7.34 -5.95
CA MET A 112 9.04 7.82 -5.07
C MET A 112 8.62 6.71 -4.12
N ASN A 113 8.58 7.01 -2.83
CA ASN A 113 8.20 6.04 -1.81
C ASN A 113 7.04 6.56 -0.95
N PHE A 114 6.07 5.68 -0.70
CA PHE A 114 4.92 5.95 0.14
C PHE A 114 4.78 4.90 1.24
N CYS A 115 4.11 5.29 2.32
CA CYS A 115 3.69 4.42 3.40
C CYS A 115 2.19 4.60 3.62
N ILE A 116 1.43 3.54 3.38
CA ILE A 116 0.08 3.42 3.95
C ILE A 116 0.27 2.87 5.35
N ASP A 117 -0.02 3.69 6.36
CA ASP A 117 0.16 3.31 7.76
C ASP A 117 -1.16 3.36 8.51
N PHE A 118 -1.64 2.18 8.91
CA PHE A 118 -2.89 2.06 9.64
C PHE A 118 -2.75 2.42 11.11
N ARG A 119 -1.54 2.44 11.69
CA ARG A 119 -1.32 2.75 13.11
C ARG A 119 -1.94 4.08 13.52
N CYS A 120 -2.57 4.12 14.68
CA CYS A 120 -3.07 5.36 15.27
C CYS A 120 -1.93 6.10 15.97
N ASN A 121 -1.13 5.37 16.75
CA ASN A 121 0.05 5.87 17.42
C ASN A 121 1.30 5.63 16.57
N LYS A 122 1.72 6.65 15.80
CA LYS A 122 2.90 6.55 14.93
C LYS A 122 4.22 6.35 15.69
N LEU A 123 4.27 6.77 16.96
CA LEU A 123 5.44 6.63 17.85
C LEU A 123 5.60 5.22 18.40
N ASP A 124 4.54 4.42 18.37
CA ASP A 124 4.58 3.04 18.79
C ASP A 124 4.75 2.13 17.56
N PRO A 125 5.93 1.51 17.37
CA PRO A 125 6.16 0.59 16.27
C PRO A 125 5.27 -0.65 16.35
N ASP A 126 4.78 -0.97 17.54
CA ASP A 126 3.99 -2.15 17.88
C ASP A 126 2.50 -1.78 18.10
N ASP A 127 2.02 -0.62 17.61
CA ASP A 127 0.58 -0.32 17.69
C ASP A 127 -0.24 -1.25 16.77
N TYR A 128 -0.97 -2.19 17.39
CA TYR A 128 -1.85 -3.16 16.70
C TYR A 128 -3.33 -2.86 16.83
N SER A 129 -3.70 -1.79 17.53
CA SER A 129 -5.10 -1.43 17.82
C SER A 129 -5.97 -1.30 16.56
N VAL A 130 -5.34 -1.14 15.41
CA VAL A 130 -5.93 -0.86 14.09
C VAL A 130 -5.35 -1.72 12.97
N ALA A 131 -4.61 -2.78 13.31
CA ALA A 131 -4.12 -3.72 12.30
C ALA A 131 -5.29 -4.46 11.63
N LEU A 132 -5.20 -4.66 10.32
CA LEU A 132 -6.23 -5.34 9.54
C LEU A 132 -6.03 -6.86 9.59
N PRO A 133 -7.00 -7.64 10.10
CA PRO A 133 -6.93 -9.10 10.09
C PRO A 133 -7.17 -9.67 8.70
N THR A 134 -6.12 -9.72 7.87
CA THR A 134 -6.26 -10.05 6.44
C THR A 134 -6.71 -11.49 6.18
N TYR A 135 -6.50 -12.40 7.12
CA TYR A 135 -6.92 -13.81 7.06
C TYR A 135 -8.43 -14.01 7.11
N LEU A 136 -9.19 -13.00 7.55
CA LEU A 136 -10.66 -13.02 7.54
C LEU A 136 -11.25 -12.57 6.19
N LEU A 137 -10.42 -12.00 5.31
CA LEU A 137 -10.86 -11.51 4.00
C LEU A 137 -10.86 -12.63 2.97
N SER A 138 -11.71 -12.56 1.95
CA SER A 138 -11.68 -13.43 0.77
C SER A 138 -10.79 -12.90 -0.35
N SER A 139 -10.62 -11.57 -0.43
CA SER A 139 -9.70 -10.88 -1.35
C SER A 139 -9.16 -9.61 -0.69
N LEU A 140 -7.92 -9.27 -0.98
CA LEU A 140 -7.28 -8.03 -0.55
C LEU A 140 -6.38 -7.53 -1.67
N GLN A 141 -6.61 -6.30 -2.12
CA GLN A 141 -6.00 -5.75 -3.33
C GLN A 141 -5.44 -4.36 -3.07
N LEU A 142 -4.22 -4.11 -3.56
CA LEU A 142 -3.69 -2.76 -3.75
C LEU A 142 -3.91 -2.37 -5.21
N GLU A 143 -4.70 -1.32 -5.43
CA GLU A 143 -4.94 -0.77 -6.76
C GLU A 143 -4.26 0.59 -6.86
N ILE A 144 -3.44 0.80 -7.88
CA ILE A 144 -2.83 2.09 -8.17
C ILE A 144 -3.23 2.51 -9.58
N THR A 145 -3.86 3.68 -9.68
CA THR A 145 -4.24 4.29 -10.95
C THR A 145 -3.21 5.36 -11.31
N TYR A 146 -2.64 5.18 -12.50
CA TYR A 146 -1.67 6.08 -13.10
C TYR A 146 -2.30 6.84 -14.28
N ALA A 147 -1.91 8.09 -14.44
CA ALA A 147 -2.21 8.91 -15.61
C ALA A 147 -0.98 9.03 -16.51
N LEU A 148 -1.20 9.15 -17.82
CA LEU A 148 -0.14 9.49 -18.79
C LEU A 148 0.56 10.81 -18.36
N PRO A 149 1.90 10.90 -18.44
CA PRO A 149 2.62 12.15 -18.25
C PRO A 149 2.14 13.24 -19.22
N SER A 150 1.87 14.43 -18.70
CA SER A 150 1.26 15.53 -19.45
C SER A 150 1.66 16.90 -18.86
N THR A 151 1.28 17.96 -19.53
CA THR A 151 1.54 19.34 -19.07
C THR A 151 0.85 19.68 -17.74
N THR A 152 -0.20 18.96 -17.35
CA THR A 152 -0.99 19.24 -16.13
C THR A 152 -0.59 18.40 -14.92
N ASN A 153 0.18 17.33 -15.10
CA ASN A 153 0.61 16.41 -14.02
C ASN A 153 2.13 16.19 -13.96
N TYR A 154 2.88 16.67 -14.95
CA TYR A 154 4.35 16.60 -15.01
C TYR A 154 5.00 17.99 -15.16
N GLY A 155 4.45 18.80 -16.07
CA GLY A 155 5.02 20.09 -16.48
C GLY A 155 5.35 20.11 -17.97
N SER A 156 6.15 21.08 -18.43
CA SER A 156 6.51 21.14 -19.85
C SER A 156 7.37 19.95 -20.28
N ASN A 157 7.25 19.56 -21.56
CA ASN A 157 8.05 18.49 -22.18
C ASN A 157 8.04 17.15 -21.42
N PRO A 158 6.86 16.63 -21.02
CA PRO A 158 6.79 15.35 -20.32
C PRO A 158 7.39 14.21 -21.16
N PRO A 159 7.83 13.10 -20.53
CA PRO A 159 8.20 11.90 -21.25
C PRO A 159 7.08 11.44 -22.17
N THR A 160 7.39 11.15 -23.43
CA THR A 160 6.43 10.58 -24.38
C THR A 160 6.37 9.06 -24.29
N THR A 161 7.43 8.43 -23.77
CA THR A 161 7.49 7.02 -23.39
C THR A 161 8.57 6.83 -22.33
N PHE A 162 8.47 5.82 -21.49
CA PHE A 162 9.56 5.45 -20.58
C PHE A 162 10.50 4.47 -21.27
N ALA A 163 11.81 4.73 -21.24
CA ALA A 163 12.80 3.76 -21.72
C ALA A 163 12.93 2.56 -20.77
N THR A 164 12.55 2.76 -19.50
CA THR A 164 12.39 1.70 -18.50
C THR A 164 11.14 2.00 -17.70
N ASN A 165 10.23 1.03 -17.62
CA ASN A 165 8.99 1.17 -16.85
C ASN A 165 9.28 1.56 -15.40
N VAL A 166 8.32 2.22 -14.76
CA VAL A 166 8.33 2.41 -13.31
C VAL A 166 7.93 1.09 -12.68
N THR A 167 8.86 0.45 -12.00
CA THR A 167 8.61 -0.76 -11.23
C THR A 167 8.25 -0.37 -9.81
N THR A 168 7.07 -0.80 -9.35
CA THR A 168 6.60 -0.60 -7.99
C THR A 168 6.78 -1.88 -7.19
N ARG A 169 7.59 -1.81 -6.13
CA ARG A 169 7.77 -2.88 -5.14
C ARG A 169 6.89 -2.60 -3.94
N ILE A 170 6.24 -3.64 -3.44
CA ILE A 170 5.31 -3.55 -2.31
C ILE A 170 5.89 -4.35 -1.16
N THR A 171 6.03 -3.71 -0.01
CA THR A 171 6.46 -4.36 1.24
C THR A 171 5.35 -4.27 2.27
N CYS A 172 4.89 -5.43 2.72
CA CYS A 172 3.90 -5.57 3.77
C CYS A 172 4.63 -5.66 5.12
N VAL A 173 4.17 -4.88 6.10
CA VAL A 173 4.62 -4.99 7.49
C VAL A 173 3.50 -5.60 8.31
N GLU A 174 3.83 -6.69 8.99
CA GLU A 174 2.92 -7.37 9.88
C GLU A 174 2.97 -6.76 11.27
N GLY A 175 1.80 -6.73 11.91
CA GLY A 175 1.72 -6.49 13.33
C GLY A 175 1.83 -7.75 14.17
N ILE A 176 2.67 -7.73 15.21
CA ILE A 176 2.93 -8.86 16.11
C ILE A 176 2.29 -8.58 17.48
N PRO A 177 1.10 -9.13 17.77
CA PRO A 177 0.50 -9.04 19.10
C PRO A 177 1.50 -9.39 20.19
N GLU A 178 1.58 -8.57 21.24
CA GLU A 178 2.32 -8.95 22.43
C GLU A 178 1.47 -9.90 23.30
N ALA A 179 2.14 -10.75 24.09
CA ALA A 179 1.45 -11.71 24.95
C ALA A 179 0.59 -10.96 25.99
N GLY A 180 -0.73 -11.15 25.92
CA GLY A 180 -1.71 -10.55 26.85
C GLY A 180 -2.50 -9.35 26.31
N GLU A 181 -2.34 -9.01 25.02
CA GLU A 181 -3.18 -7.99 24.36
C GLU A 181 -4.58 -8.52 24.02
N ASP A 182 -5.61 -7.71 24.32
CA ASP A 182 -7.03 -8.03 24.10
C ASP A 182 -7.57 -7.32 22.84
N PHE A 183 -8.11 -8.11 21.91
CA PHE A 183 -8.61 -7.65 20.61
C PHE A 183 -10.13 -7.48 20.56
N SER A 184 -10.85 -7.75 21.66
CA SER A 184 -12.31 -7.70 21.76
C SER A 184 -12.89 -6.31 21.44
N SER A 185 -12.08 -5.26 21.60
CA SER A 185 -12.46 -3.87 21.38
C SER A 185 -12.21 -3.37 19.96
N ASN A 186 -11.59 -4.16 19.07
CA ASN A 186 -11.29 -3.72 17.70
C ASN A 186 -12.58 -3.73 16.84
N PRO A 187 -13.05 -2.57 16.35
CA PRO A 187 -14.30 -2.46 15.60
C PRO A 187 -14.28 -3.16 14.24
N LEU A 188 -13.12 -3.61 13.73
CA LEU A 188 -13.01 -4.43 12.52
C LEU A 188 -13.20 -5.93 12.79
N MET A 189 -12.97 -6.39 14.02
CA MET A 189 -13.20 -7.78 14.43
C MET A 189 -14.70 -8.13 14.53
N THR A 190 -15.55 -7.13 14.81
CA THR A 190 -17.01 -7.28 14.82
C THR A 190 -17.62 -7.34 13.41
N VAL A 191 -16.88 -6.92 12.37
CA VAL A 191 -17.37 -6.84 10.98
C VAL A 191 -16.93 -8.03 10.10
N LEU A 192 -15.91 -8.80 10.53
CA LEU A 192 -15.31 -9.89 9.74
C LEU A 192 -15.30 -11.24 10.46
N SER A 193 -16.29 -11.53 11.32
CA SER A 193 -16.38 -12.85 11.96
C SER A 193 -16.97 -13.90 11.01
N LYS A 194 -16.17 -14.91 10.67
CA LYS A 194 -16.66 -16.14 10.03
C LYS A 194 -17.00 -17.16 11.10
N THR A 195 -18.23 -17.68 11.10
CA THR A 195 -18.58 -18.82 11.97
C THR A 195 -17.80 -20.06 11.51
N LEU A 196 -16.85 -20.52 12.33
CA LEU A 196 -16.22 -21.83 12.13
C LEU A 196 -17.07 -22.88 12.85
N THR A 197 -17.69 -23.78 12.09
CA THR A 197 -18.39 -24.94 12.67
C THR A 197 -17.39 -26.08 12.82
N ALA A 198 -17.15 -26.54 14.06
CA ALA A 198 -16.35 -27.73 14.33
C ALA A 198 -17.01 -28.98 13.72
N ASP A 199 -16.20 -29.93 13.25
CA ASP A 199 -16.68 -31.25 12.90
C ASP A 199 -17.17 -31.96 14.17
N SER A 200 -18.45 -32.35 14.20
CA SER A 200 -19.10 -33.02 15.33
C SER A 200 -19.12 -34.55 15.18
N SER A 201 -18.52 -35.09 14.12
CA SER A 201 -18.55 -36.52 13.81
C SER A 201 -17.84 -37.41 14.83
N SER A 202 -16.95 -36.86 15.67
CA SER A 202 -16.18 -37.58 16.69
C SER A 202 -16.82 -37.58 18.08
N GLY A 203 -17.93 -36.87 18.30
CA GLY A 203 -18.61 -36.80 19.61
C GLY A 203 -17.90 -35.94 20.68
N ALA A 204 -16.75 -35.35 20.37
CA ALA A 204 -16.10 -34.30 21.15
C ALA A 204 -16.01 -33.03 20.29
N LEU A 205 -16.35 -31.88 20.85
CA LEU A 205 -16.08 -30.60 20.18
C LEU A 205 -14.56 -30.44 20.11
N GLU A 206 -14.00 -30.45 18.91
CA GLU A 206 -12.62 -30.02 18.67
C GLU A 206 -12.45 -28.61 19.27
N SER A 207 -11.54 -28.47 20.24
CA SER A 207 -11.21 -27.18 20.82
C SER A 207 -10.42 -26.40 19.79
N PHE A 208 -11.00 -25.34 19.24
CA PHE A 208 -10.23 -24.36 18.50
C PHE A 208 -9.38 -23.57 19.50
N ASP A 209 -8.10 -23.92 19.58
CA ASP A 209 -7.11 -23.07 20.22
C ASP A 209 -6.81 -21.93 19.24
N THR A 210 -7.64 -20.90 19.26
CA THR A 210 -7.37 -19.69 18.49
C THR A 210 -6.29 -18.91 19.25
N PHE A 211 -5.21 -18.56 18.56
CA PHE A 211 -4.14 -17.71 19.10
C PHE A 211 -4.67 -16.36 19.64
N PHE A 212 -5.92 -16.01 19.30
CA PHE A 212 -6.67 -14.86 19.77
C PHE A 212 -7.85 -15.33 20.62
N GLN A 213 -8.03 -14.76 21.81
CA GLN A 213 -9.36 -14.73 22.44
C GLN A 213 -10.20 -13.68 21.70
N VAL A 214 -11.40 -14.08 21.28
CA VAL A 214 -12.40 -13.21 20.64
C VAL A 214 -13.44 -12.81 21.68
#